data_AF-A0A920Q8H1-F1
#
_entry.id   AF-A0A920Q8H1-F1
#
_cell.length_a   1.000
_cell.length_b   1.000
_cell.length_c   1.000
_cell.angle_alpha   90.00
_cell.angle_beta   90.00
_cell.angle_gamma   90.00
#
_symmetry.space_group_name_H-M   'P 1'
#
loop_
_entity.id
_entity.type
_entity.pdbx_description
1 polymer ?
#
loop_
_entity_poly.entity_id
_entity_poly.type
_entity_poly.pdbx_seq_one_letter_code
_entity_poly.pdbx_strand_id
1 'polypeptide(L)' 'MFFKPSVIEIAEVLEFPVSSLTDPVNRRSETRWQEGKPVTSYSYVHKEHVVFGATARILQDCIDIFDNKLESEEHQVD' A
#
# COMPACT_ATOMS: atom_id res chain seq x y z
N MET A 1 2.21 -21.60 15.25
CA MET A 1 2.81 -22.10 14.00
C MET A 1 3.54 -20.92 13.38
N PHE A 2 4.87 -20.96 13.27
CA PHE A 2 5.64 -19.87 12.66
C PHE A 2 5.72 -20.07 11.15
N PHE A 3 5.57 -18.99 10.40
CA PHE A 3 5.83 -18.96 8.96
C PHE A 3 7.30 -19.34 8.71
N LYS A 4 7.56 -20.35 7.88
CA LYS A 4 8.90 -20.80 7.52
C LYS A 4 9.10 -20.63 6.01
N PRO A 5 9.61 -19.46 5.56
CA PRO A 5 9.86 -19.24 4.15
C PRO A 5 11.00 -20.14 3.63
N SER A 6 10.94 -20.51 2.36
CA SER A 6 12.06 -21.15 1.68
C SER A 6 13.17 -20.13 1.46
N VAL A 7 14.36 -20.38 2.02
CA VAL A 7 15.54 -19.52 1.83
C VAL A 7 16.10 -19.57 0.42
N ILE A 8 15.64 -20.51 -0.42
CA ILE A 8 16.03 -20.61 -1.83
C ILE A 8 15.34 -19.51 -2.65
N GLU A 9 14.08 -19.17 -2.32
CA GLU A 9 13.27 -18.22 -3.09
C GLU A 9 13.09 -16.89 -2.38
N ILE A 10 13.12 -16.87 -1.04
CA ILE A 10 12.79 -15.71 -0.22
C ILE A 10 14.04 -15.26 0.54
N ALA A 11 14.57 -14.10 0.15
CA ALA A 11 15.72 -13.50 0.83
C ALA A 11 15.37 -12.98 2.22
N GLU A 12 14.15 -12.44 2.40
CA GLU A 12 13.71 -11.80 3.65
C GLU A 12 12.18 -11.84 3.74
N VAL A 13 11.66 -11.92 4.98
CA VAL A 13 10.25 -11.71 5.28
C VAL A 13 10.12 -10.43 6.09
N LEU A 14 9.32 -9.50 5.57
CA LEU A 14 9.11 -8.18 6.15
C LEU A 14 7.68 -8.02 6.62
N GLU A 15 7.50 -7.39 7.77
CA GLU A 15 6.20 -6.99 8.29
C GLU A 15 6.10 -5.46 8.28
N PHE A 16 5.01 -4.95 7.73
CA PHE A 16 4.72 -3.52 7.68
C PHE A 16 3.54 -3.23 8.60
N PRO A 17 3.69 -2.34 9.60
CA PRO A 17 2.55 -1.86 10.35
C PRO A 17 1.57 -1.17 9.41
N VAL A 18 0.27 -1.44 9.57
CA VAL A 18 -0.78 -0.76 8.77
C VAL A 18 -0.67 0.75 8.93
N SER A 19 -0.37 1.24 10.14
CA SER A 19 -0.13 2.66 10.39
C SER A 19 1.03 3.25 9.59
N SER A 20 2.06 2.46 9.28
CA SER A 20 3.16 2.92 8.41
C SER A 20 2.74 3.01 6.95
N LEU A 21 1.78 2.19 6.51
CA LEU A 21 1.25 2.21 5.14
C LEU A 21 0.25 3.36 4.93
N THR A 22 -0.51 3.74 5.95
CA THR A 22 -1.49 4.83 5.89
C THR A 22 -0.90 6.20 6.17
N ASP A 23 0.28 6.28 6.81
CA ASP A 23 0.99 7.54 7.04
C ASP A 23 1.42 8.20 5.72
N PRO A 24 0.91 9.40 5.39
CA PRO A 24 1.28 10.11 4.17
C PRO A 24 2.78 10.38 4.02
N VAL A 25 3.55 10.45 5.12
CA VAL A 25 5.01 10.65 5.10
C VAL A 25 5.73 9.47 4.46
N ASN A 26 5.18 8.27 4.58
CA ASN A 26 5.75 7.05 4.04
C ASN A 26 5.29 6.75 2.62
N ARG A 27 4.33 7.53 2.09
CA ARG A 27 3.77 7.34 0.76
C ARG A 27 4.44 8.28 -0.25
N ARG A 28 4.98 7.71 -1.31
CA ARG A 28 5.51 8.45 -2.46
C ARG A 28 4.59 8.26 -3.67
N SER A 29 4.30 9.35 -4.37
CA SER A 29 3.55 9.32 -5.62
C SER A 29 4.46 9.75 -6.77
N GLU A 30 4.35 9.05 -7.89
CA GLU A 30 5.05 9.38 -9.12
C GLU A 30 4.07 9.36 -10.28
N THR A 31 3.95 10.48 -10.99
CA THR A 31 3.11 10.59 -12.19
C THR A 31 3.98 10.42 -13.42
N ARG A 32 3.70 9.37 -14.20
CA ARG A 32 4.38 9.08 -15.46
C ARG A 32 3.40 9.14 -16.63
N TRP A 33 3.88 9.58 -17.79
CA TRP A 33 3.12 9.45 -19.02
C TRP A 33 3.25 8.01 -19.54
N GLN A 34 2.13 7.29 -19.58
CA GLN A 34 2.03 5.96 -20.20
C GLN A 34 0.87 5.97 -21.19
N GLU A 35 1.11 5.47 -22.40
CA GLU A 35 0.09 5.37 -23.45
C GLU A 35 -0.68 6.70 -23.71
N GLY A 36 0.04 7.83 -23.64
CA GLY A 36 -0.54 9.16 -23.85
C GLY A 36 -1.43 9.66 -22.70
N LYS A 37 -1.42 9.01 -21.54
CA LYS A 37 -2.16 9.42 -20.34
C LYS A 37 -1.22 9.59 -19.14
N PRO A 38 -1.47 10.57 -18.25
CA PRO A 38 -0.79 10.61 -16.96
C PRO A 38 -1.30 9.48 -16.07
N VAL A 39 -0.39 8.65 -15.57
CA VAL A 39 -0.67 7.56 -14.63
C VAL A 39 0.12 7.82 -13.36
N THR A 40 -0.60 7.97 -12.25
CA THR A 40 0.00 8.09 -10.91
C THR A 40 0.20 6.70 -10.32
N SER A 41 1.42 6.39 -9.91
CA SER A 41 1.76 5.17 -9.17
C SER A 41 2.21 5.52 -7.76
N TYR A 42 1.86 4.64 -6.81
CA TYR A 42 2.24 4.78 -5.41
C TYR A 42 3.38 3.82 -5.05
N SER A 43 4.21 4.25 -4.10
CA SER A 43 5.17 3.40 -3.41
C SER A 43 5.17 3.72 -1.92
N TYR A 44 5.46 2.71 -1.10
CA TYR A 44 5.47 2.82 0.35
C TYR A 44 6.87 2.57 0.87
N VAL A 45 7.35 3.46 1.74
CA VAL A 45 8.67 3.37 2.36
C VAL A 45 8.50 3.01 3.82
N HIS A 46 9.21 1.97 4.27
CA HIS A 46 9.31 1.66 5.68
C HIS A 46 10.76 1.31 6.00
N LYS A 47 11.39 2.15 6.82
CA LYS A 47 12.83 2.07 7.12
C LYS A 47 13.64 2.06 5.82
N GLU A 48 14.46 1.04 5.60
CA GLU A 48 15.30 0.85 4.40
C GLU A 48 14.56 0.20 3.21
N HIS A 49 13.33 -0.28 3.39
CA HIS A 49 12.60 -1.03 2.38
C HIS A 49 11.57 -0.17 1.65
N VAL A 50 11.41 -0.44 0.35
CA VAL A 50 10.43 0.24 -0.51
C VAL A 50 9.57 -0.80 -1.22
N VAL A 51 8.26 -0.67 -1.07
CA VAL A 51 7.26 -1.46 -1.82
C VAL A 51 6.77 -0.65 -3.01
N PHE A 52 6.86 -1.20 -4.22
CA PHE A 52 6.50 -0.53 -5.47
C PHE A 52 5.83 -1.49 -6.45
N GLY A 53 5.35 -0.94 -7.58
CA GLY A 53 4.78 -1.72 -8.68
C GLY A 53 3.46 -2.42 -8.32
N ALA A 54 3.28 -3.64 -8.80
CA ALA A 54 2.04 -4.40 -8.61
C ALA A 54 1.68 -4.59 -7.13
N THR A 55 2.67 -4.86 -6.27
CA THR A 55 2.45 -5.04 -4.84
C THR A 55 1.96 -3.76 -4.17
N ALA A 56 2.56 -2.61 -4.51
CA ALA A 56 2.09 -1.33 -3.96
C ALA A 56 0.68 -1.00 -4.42
N ARG A 57 0.30 -1.37 -5.65
CA ARG A 57 -1.08 -1.19 -6.13
C ARG A 57 -2.08 -2.03 -5.34
N ILE A 58 -1.76 -3.30 -5.08
CA ILE A 58 -2.59 -4.17 -4.24
C ILE A 58 -2.72 -3.59 -2.83
N LEU A 59 -1.62 -3.10 -2.24
CA LEU A 59 -1.67 -2.46 -0.93
C LEU A 59 -2.54 -1.20 -0.93
N GLN A 60 -2.48 -0.37 -1.98
CA GLN A 60 -3.34 0.80 -2.13
C GLN A 60 -4.81 0.38 -2.12
N ASP A 61 -5.20 -0.61 -2.93
CA ASP A 61 -6.57 -1.14 -2.96
C ASP A 61 -7.01 -1.67 -1.58
N CYS A 62 -6.10 -2.31 -0.83
CA CYS A 62 -6.38 -2.76 0.53
C CYS A 62 -6.54 -1.60 1.53
N ILE A 63 -5.70 -0.56 1.43
CA ILE A 63 -5.75 0.62 2.30
C ILE A 63 -7.02 1.42 2.05
N ASP A 64 -7.40 1.58 0.79
CA ASP A 64 -8.62 2.29 0.40
C ASP A 64 -9.88 1.64 1.01
N ILE A 65 -9.87 0.33 1.28
CA ILE A 65 -10.97 -0.34 2.00
C ILE A 65 -11.06 0.15 3.46
N PHE A 66 -9.93 0.40 4.12
CA PHE A 66 -9.93 0.92 5.49
C PHE A 66 -10.41 2.37 5.54
N ASP A 67 -9.99 3.18 4.56
CA ASP A 67 -10.35 4.59 4.49
C ASP A 67 -11.83 4.78 4.08
N ASN A 68 -12.35 3.98 3.13
CA ASN A 68 -13.75 4.06 2.66
C ASN A 68 -14.79 3.56 3.67
N LYS A 69 -14.38 2.87 4.75
CA LYS A 69 -15.30 2.47 5.82
C LYS A 69 -15.67 3.65 6.75
N LEU A 70 -15.08 4.83 6.56
CA LEU A 70 -15.38 6.04 7.32
C LEU A 70 -16.27 7.06 6.59
N GLU A 71 -16.60 6.86 5.30
CA GLU A 71 -17.52 7.75 4.57
C GLU A 71 -18.97 7.22 4.51
N SER A 72 -19.28 6.04 5.07
CA SER A 72 -20.61 5.42 4.95
C SER A 72 -21.43 5.30 6.24
N GLU A 73 -21.05 5.99 7.32
CA GLU A 73 -21.85 6.09 8.57
C GLU A 73 -22.26 7.53 8.96
N GLU A 74 -22.36 8.47 8.02
CA GLU A 74 -22.93 9.82 8.29
C GLU A 74 -24.19 10.18 7.47
N HIS A 75 -24.92 9.20 6.95
CA HIS A 75 -26.26 9.44 6.40
C HIS A 75 -27.26 8.38 6.87
N GLN A 76 -27.69 8.51 8.13
CA GLN A 76 -29.00 8.06 8.58
C GLN A 76 -29.30 8.64 9.97
N VAL A 77 -29.98 9.78 10.01
CA VAL A 77 -31.19 9.99 10.82
C VAL A 77 -32.01 11.10 10.15
N ASP A 78 -33.25 10.73 9.84
CA ASP A 78 -34.36 11.59 9.40
C ASP A 78 -34.71 12.63 10.48
#